data_AF-A0A848WTP0-F1
#
_entry.id   AF-A0A848WTP0-F1
#
_cell.length_a   1.000
_cell.length_b   1.000
_cell.length_c   1.000
_cell.angle_alpha   90.00
_cell.angle_beta   90.00
_cell.angle_gamma   90.00
#
_symmetry.space_group_name_H-M   'P 1'
#
loop_
_entity.id
_entity.type
_entity.pdbx_description
1 polymer ?
#
loop_
_entity_poly.entity_id
_entity_poly.type
_entity_poly.pdbx_seq_one_letter_code
_entity_poly.pdbx_strand_id
1 'polypeptide(L)'
;MNVNTFLRSLFALAALAVSGPQIQAQDDIHKGNWLSWRGPLQSGVSLESYEGYEFNETPVWTDEIAGRGTPVVFNGRLYSWAYRGKGPDLEEVVQARDE
;
A
#
# COMPACT_ATOMS: atom_id res chain seq x y z
N MET A 1 -49.14 -25.91 35.91
CA MET A 1 -47.98 -26.09 35.01
C MET A 1 -46.97 -24.99 35.33
N ASN A 2 -45.73 -25.36 35.64
CA ASN A 2 -44.83 -24.62 36.53
C ASN A 2 -44.00 -23.51 35.80
N VAL A 3 -43.94 -22.33 36.40
CA VAL A 3 -43.36 -21.07 35.84
C VAL A 3 -41.82 -21.06 35.77
N ASN A 4 -41.14 -22.08 36.31
CA ASN A 4 -39.67 -22.11 36.45
C ASN A 4 -38.87 -22.63 35.25
N THR A 5 -39.51 -22.91 34.12
CA THR A 5 -38.79 -23.49 32.95
C THR A 5 -38.38 -22.45 31.91
N PHE A 6 -38.86 -21.21 32.02
CA PHE A 6 -38.61 -20.16 31.02
C PHE A 6 -37.33 -19.33 31.27
N LEU A 7 -36.77 -19.36 32.48
CA LEU A 7 -35.62 -18.50 32.85
C LEU A 7 -34.24 -19.15 32.70
N ARG A 8 -34.14 -20.43 32.32
CA ARG A 8 -32.83 -21.12 32.19
C ARG A 8 -32.27 -21.16 30.77
N SER A 9 -33.03 -20.72 29.77
CA SER A 9 -32.60 -20.77 28.36
C SER A 9 -31.91 -19.50 27.85
N LEU A 10 -31.65 -18.51 28.72
CA LEU A 10 -31.15 -17.18 28.32
C LEU A 10 -29.65 -16.93 28.57
N PHE A 11 -28.88 -17.91 29.07
CA PHE A 11 -27.47 -17.71 29.44
C PHE A 11 -26.45 -18.67 28.80
N ALA A 12 -26.84 -19.51 27.84
CA ALA A 12 -25.93 -20.47 27.21
C ALA A 12 -25.58 -20.16 25.74
N LEU A 13 -25.77 -18.91 25.28
CA LEU A 13 -25.48 -18.51 23.90
C LEU A 13 -24.48 -17.34 23.76
N ALA A 14 -23.70 -17.04 24.79
CA ALA A 14 -22.82 -15.85 24.82
C ALA A 14 -21.31 -16.16 24.83
N ALA A 15 -20.88 -17.41 24.61
CA ALA A 15 -19.46 -17.78 24.74
C ALA A 15 -18.89 -18.57 23.53
N LEU A 16 -19.38 -18.30 22.32
CA LEU A 16 -18.84 -18.85 21.07
C LEU A 16 -18.67 -17.74 20.03
N ALA A 17 -18.00 -16.68 20.42
CA ALA A 17 -17.47 -15.71 19.47
C ALA A 17 -16.09 -15.29 19.98
N VAL A 18 -15.05 -15.77 19.30
CA VAL A 18 -13.68 -15.21 19.16
C VAL A 18 -12.72 -16.40 18.96
N SER A 19 -12.75 -16.96 17.76
CA SER A 19 -11.65 -17.76 17.21
C SER A 19 -11.76 -17.79 15.68
N GLY A 20 -12.18 -16.67 15.10
CA GLY A 20 -11.90 -16.39 13.69
C GLY A 20 -10.48 -15.81 13.60
N PRO A 21 -9.73 -16.06 12.52
CA PRO A 21 -8.48 -15.35 12.29
C PRO A 21 -8.78 -13.85 12.32
N GLN A 22 -8.24 -13.16 13.32
CA GLN A 22 -8.22 -11.70 13.32
C GLN A 22 -7.30 -11.30 12.18
N ILE A 23 -7.89 -10.90 11.05
CA ILE A 23 -7.15 -10.10 10.06
C ILE A 23 -6.85 -8.79 10.78
N GLN A 24 -5.66 -8.72 11.39
CA GLN A 24 -5.12 -7.45 11.80
C GLN A 24 -4.94 -6.66 10.52
N ALA A 25 -5.66 -5.54 10.39
CA ALA A 25 -5.28 -4.54 9.41
C ALA A 25 -3.85 -4.16 9.76
N GLN A 26 -2.89 -4.63 8.96
CA GLN A 26 -1.54 -4.10 9.01
C GLN A 26 -1.70 -2.61 8.78
N ASP A 27 -1.22 -1.78 9.70
CA ASP A 27 -1.07 -0.35 9.42
C ASP A 27 -0.17 -0.26 8.20
N ASP A 28 -0.79 -0.08 7.05
CA ASP A 28 -0.10 0.02 5.79
C ASP A 28 0.67 1.34 5.84
N ILE A 29 1.98 1.25 6.04
CA ILE A 29 2.88 2.39 5.92
C ILE A 29 2.81 3.00 4.51
N HIS A 30 2.15 2.32 3.55
CA HIS A 30 1.93 2.74 2.17
C HIS A 30 0.52 3.33 1.93
N LYS A 31 0.04 4.19 2.83
CA LYS A 31 -1.11 5.10 2.52
C LYS A 31 -0.84 6.01 1.30
N GLY A 32 0.38 6.00 0.75
CA GLY A 32 0.83 6.73 -0.43
C GLY A 32 0.87 5.93 -1.75
N ASN A 33 0.20 4.77 -1.84
CA ASN A 33 0.10 4.04 -3.11
C ASN A 33 -0.32 4.98 -4.26
N TRP A 34 0.52 5.05 -5.30
CA TRP A 34 0.40 5.96 -6.43
C TRP A 34 0.39 5.16 -7.73
N LEU A 35 -0.71 4.47 -8.02
CA LEU A 35 -0.80 3.51 -9.13
C LEU A 35 -1.00 4.11 -10.53
N SER A 36 -1.12 5.43 -10.64
CA SER A 36 -1.41 6.09 -11.92
C SER A 36 -0.60 7.36 -12.12
N TRP A 37 -0.41 7.75 -13.38
CA TRP A 37 0.48 8.85 -13.80
C TRP A 37 0.23 10.18 -13.04
N ARG A 38 -0.97 10.43 -12.51
CA ARG A 38 -1.29 11.66 -11.75
C ARG A 38 -1.98 11.40 -10.42
N GLY A 39 -1.79 10.19 -9.89
CA GLY A 39 -2.38 9.79 -8.63
C GLY A 39 -3.89 9.57 -8.74
N PRO A 40 -4.52 9.17 -7.62
CA PRO A 40 -5.92 8.74 -7.59
C PRO A 40 -6.91 9.81 -8.09
N LEU A 41 -6.58 11.09 -7.92
CA LEU A 41 -7.43 12.22 -8.35
C LEU A 41 -7.02 12.83 -9.71
N GLN A 42 -6.01 12.26 -10.38
CA GLN A 42 -5.45 12.78 -11.62
C GLN A 42 -4.95 14.24 -11.56
N SER A 43 -4.70 14.77 -10.36
CA SER A 43 -4.22 16.14 -10.13
C SER A 43 -2.70 16.25 -10.10
N GLY A 44 -1.99 15.14 -9.90
CA GLY A 44 -0.54 15.16 -9.64
C GLY A 44 -0.17 15.57 -8.21
N VAL A 45 -1.14 15.63 -7.29
CA VAL A 45 -0.93 16.01 -5.89
C VAL A 45 -1.17 14.80 -4.97
N SER A 46 -0.27 14.59 -4.00
CA SER A 46 -0.45 13.56 -2.97
C SER A 46 -1.57 13.91 -2.02
N LEU A 47 -2.30 12.88 -1.59
CA LEU A 47 -3.32 12.99 -0.54
C LEU A 47 -2.70 12.96 0.86
N GLU A 48 -1.42 12.62 0.95
CA GLU A 48 -0.68 12.59 2.20
C GLU A 48 -0.35 14.01 2.66
N SER A 49 -0.24 14.18 3.97
CA SER A 49 0.10 15.45 4.60
C SER A 49 0.96 15.17 5.82
N TYR A 50 2.02 15.95 5.97
CA TYR A 50 3.02 15.78 7.02
C TYR A 50 3.25 17.13 7.71
N GLU A 51 3.30 17.15 9.04
CA GLU A 51 3.67 18.34 9.81
C GLU A 51 5.16 18.28 10.16
N GLY A 52 5.86 19.43 10.08
CA GLY A 52 7.26 19.53 10.47
C GLY A 52 8.22 18.70 9.62
N TYR A 53 7.85 18.36 8.38
CA TYR A 53 8.76 17.66 7.47
C TYR A 53 9.90 18.57 7.02
N GLU A 54 11.06 17.97 6.82
CA GLU A 54 12.21 18.61 6.17
C GLU A 54 12.62 17.75 4.98
N PHE A 55 13.04 18.39 3.89
CA PHE A 55 13.59 17.67 2.75
C PHE A 55 15.06 17.35 3.03
N ASN A 56 15.49 16.15 2.68
CA ASN A 56 16.90 15.83 2.64
C ASN A 56 17.59 16.73 1.60
N GLU A 57 18.72 17.33 1.99
CA GLU A 57 19.52 18.17 1.07
C GLU A 57 20.14 17.33 -0.06
N THR A 58 20.33 16.04 0.18
CA THR A 58 20.87 15.08 -0.78
C THR A 58 19.90 13.91 -0.99
N PRO A 59 19.90 13.29 -2.18
CA PRO A 59 19.10 12.08 -2.40
C PRO A 59 19.53 10.94 -1.47
N VAL A 60 18.55 10.22 -0.91
CA VAL A 60 18.80 9.01 -0.10
C VAL A 60 19.42 7.90 -0.96
N TRP A 61 19.01 7.84 -2.22
CA TRP A 61 19.54 6.93 -3.23
C TRP A 61 19.37 7.52 -4.63
N THR A 62 20.13 6.97 -5.59
CA THR A 62 20.00 7.28 -7.02
C THR A 62 20.00 5.97 -7.81
N ASP A 63 19.35 5.97 -8.97
CA ASP A 63 19.28 4.82 -9.87
C ASP A 63 19.55 5.29 -11.30
N GLU A 64 20.63 4.79 -11.90
CA GLU A 64 21.01 5.16 -13.27
C GLU A 64 20.14 4.39 -14.26
N ILE A 65 19.17 5.09 -14.86
CA ILE A 65 18.27 4.47 -15.81
C ILE A 65 17.83 5.39 -16.96
N ALA A 66 17.75 4.81 -18.15
CA ALA A 66 17.19 5.47 -19.32
C ALA A 66 15.66 5.33 -19.33
N GLY A 67 14.94 6.30 -18.79
CA GLY A 67 13.48 6.33 -18.77
C GLY A 67 12.90 7.68 -19.16
N ARG A 68 11.64 7.71 -19.59
CA ARG A 68 10.88 8.94 -19.89
C ARG A 68 9.47 8.97 -19.29
N GLY A 69 9.15 8.03 -18.40
CA GLY A 69 7.85 7.92 -17.74
C GLY A 69 7.82 8.50 -16.33
N THR A 70 6.62 8.69 -15.79
CA THR A 70 6.42 8.97 -14.37
C THR A 70 6.38 7.66 -13.60
N PRO A 71 7.22 7.46 -12.57
CA PRO A 71 7.16 6.25 -11.77
C PRO A 71 5.86 6.18 -10.97
N VAL A 72 5.47 4.96 -10.60
CA VAL A 72 4.31 4.67 -9.75
C VAL A 72 4.78 3.96 -8.49
N VAL A 73 4.11 4.18 -7.37
CA VAL A 73 4.48 3.60 -6.07
C VAL A 73 3.41 2.60 -5.65
N PHE A 74 3.83 1.39 -5.27
CA PHE A 74 2.90 0.40 -4.73
C PHE A 74 3.59 -0.54 -3.74
N ASN A 75 3.01 -0.68 -2.54
CA ASN A 75 3.52 -1.54 -1.47
C ASN A 75 5.02 -1.31 -1.18
N GLY A 76 5.43 -0.04 -1.03
CA GLY A 76 6.79 0.33 -0.66
C GLY A 76 7.82 0.15 -1.75
N ARG A 77 7.36 0.10 -3.01
CA ARG A 77 8.22 -0.08 -4.16
C ARG A 77 7.88 0.94 -5.22
N LEU A 78 8.93 1.52 -5.78
CA LEU A 78 8.86 2.44 -6.90
C LEU A 78 9.04 1.66 -8.21
N TYR A 79 8.01 1.69 -9.04
CA TYR A 79 8.00 1.04 -10.35
C TYR A 79 8.20 2.06 -11.46
N SER A 80 9.10 1.77 -12.40
CA SER A 80 9.38 2.65 -13.53
C SER A 80 9.55 1.87 -14.82
N TRP A 81 9.12 2.51 -15.92
CA TRP A 81 9.39 2.08 -17.28
C TRP A 81 10.71 2.67 -17.76
N ALA A 82 11.48 1.85 -18.44
CA ALA A 82 12.83 2.22 -18.85
C ALA A 82 13.34 1.37 -20.00
N TYR A 83 14.56 1.67 -20.42
CA TYR A 83 15.29 0.95 -21.45
C TYR A 83 16.66 0.50 -20.93
N ARG A 84 17.09 -0.68 -21.37
CA ARG A 84 18.45 -1.20 -21.19
C ARG A 84 19.01 -1.69 -22.52
N GLY A 85 20.33 -1.76 -22.61
CA GLY A 85 20.99 -2.10 -23.87
C GLY A 85 21.01 -0.93 -24.88
N LYS A 86 21.50 -1.20 -26.09
CA LYS A 86 21.66 -0.21 -27.16
C LYS A 86 21.50 -0.88 -28.52
N GLY A 87 21.05 -0.10 -29.51
CA GLY A 87 20.93 -0.58 -30.89
C GLY A 87 20.00 -1.79 -31.01
N PRO A 88 20.44 -2.91 -31.62
CA PRO A 88 19.60 -4.10 -31.75
C PRO A 88 19.32 -4.81 -30.42
N ASP A 89 20.13 -4.57 -29.38
CA ASP A 89 19.97 -5.16 -28.05
C ASP A 89 19.18 -4.22 -27.11
N LEU A 90 18.50 -3.21 -27.63
CA LEU A 90 17.67 -2.30 -26.83
C LEU A 90 16.39 -3.01 -26.38
N GLU A 91 16.19 -3.07 -25.08
CA GLU A 91 15.03 -3.68 -24.45
C GLU A 91 14.29 -2.67 -23.58
N GLU A 92 12.96 -2.67 -23.67
CA GLU A 92 12.10 -1.99 -22.70
C GLU A 92 11.93 -2.87 -21.47
N VAL A 93 12.04 -2.26 -20.29
CA VAL A 93 11.98 -2.94 -19.01
C VAL A 93 11.03 -2.21 -18.06
N VAL A 94 10.32 -3.00 -17.25
CA VAL A 94 9.73 -2.52 -16.01
C VAL A 94 10.66 -2.93 -14.88
N GLN A 95 10.97 -1.99 -14.00
CA GLN A 95 11.75 -2.28 -12.80
C GLN A 95 11.02 -1.85 -11.54
N ALA A 96 11.40 -2.47 -10.43
CA ALA A 96 10.94 -2.12 -9.10
C ALA A 96 12.17 -1.84 -8.22
N ARG A 97 12.16 -0.70 -7.54
CA ARG A 97 13.12 -0.32 -6.48
C ARG A 97 12.39 -0.25 -5.16
N ASP A 98 13.11 -0.44 -4.07
CA ASP A 98 12.55 -0.24 -2.74
C ASP A 98 12.49 1.28 -2.49
N GLU A 99 11.36 1.73 -1.93
CA GLU A 99 11.10 3.14 -1.61
C GLU A 99 11.86 3.60 -0.35
#